data_AF-A0A8I6XQH9-F1
#
_entry.id   AF-A0A8I6XQH9-F1
#
_cell.length_a   1.000
_cell.length_b   1.000
_cell.length_c   1.000
_cell.angle_alpha   90.00
_cell.angle_beta   90.00
_cell.angle_gamma   90.00
#
_symmetry.space_group_name_H-M   'P 1'
#
loop_
_entity.id
_entity.type
_entity.pdbx_description
1 polymer ?
#
loop_
_entity_poly.entity_id
_entity_poly.type
_entity_poly.pdbx_seq_one_letter_code
_entity_poly.pdbx_strand_id
1 'polypeptide(L)'
;MERWDKPTYISNGALGKLYRPAASRMQSSPAPSSSAQPSPEFDPDLEVPGLEEFLASAEECYDPYAEKLSTLMGCYGTEHEDEILTGNIRNRLLYLKKGNMRYFEMKDRIIDSVEGLHKEVRGWFTSCPKAEAARRALAWYRVTYHADHRRPGKKPFWSFPWIVCDELLLKIKGVQ
;
A
#
# COMPACT_ATOMS: atom_id res chain seq x y z
N MET A 1 0.42 19.91 23.41
CA MET A 1 -1.04 19.97 23.64
C MET A 1 -1.44 21.42 23.41
N GLU A 2 -2.19 21.70 22.33
CA GLU A 2 -2.71 23.05 22.08
C GLU A 2 -3.54 23.49 23.29
N ARG A 3 -3.33 24.75 23.73
CA ARG A 3 -4.04 25.32 24.86
C ARG A 3 -5.25 26.07 24.34
N TRP A 4 -6.40 25.40 24.33
CA TRP A 4 -7.69 25.93 23.86
C TRP A 4 -8.17 27.16 24.62
N ASP A 5 -7.63 27.38 25.83
CA ASP A 5 -8.00 28.50 26.71
C ASP A 5 -7.29 29.83 26.35
N LYS A 6 -6.47 29.86 25.30
CA LYS A 6 -5.74 31.08 24.89
C LYS A 6 -6.12 31.50 23.47
N PRO A 7 -6.25 32.82 23.21
CA PRO A 7 -6.48 33.31 21.85
C PRO A 7 -5.32 32.87 20.94
N THR A 8 -5.67 32.21 19.84
CA THR A 8 -4.68 31.70 18.87
C THR A 8 -4.35 32.81 17.87
N TYR A 9 -3.06 33.00 17.57
CA TYR A 9 -2.60 34.01 16.62
C TYR A 9 -3.18 33.77 15.20
N ILE A 10 -3.82 34.80 14.64
CA ILE A 10 -4.47 34.75 13.33
C ILE A 10 -3.51 35.30 12.27
N SER A 11 -2.72 34.41 11.64
CA SER A 11 -1.86 34.79 10.49
C SER A 11 -2.66 35.23 9.25
N ASN A 12 -2.39 36.41 8.71
CA ASN A 12 -3.03 36.89 7.47
C ASN A 12 -2.36 36.38 6.17
N GLY A 13 -1.27 35.62 6.28
CA GLY A 13 -0.57 35.04 5.13
C GLY A 13 -1.33 33.90 4.46
N ALA A 14 -0.95 33.56 3.23
CA ALA A 14 -1.59 32.49 2.44
C ALA A 14 -1.63 31.14 3.20
N LEU A 15 -0.53 30.77 3.86
CA LEU A 15 -0.46 29.55 4.67
C LEU A 15 -1.46 29.55 5.84
N GLY A 16 -1.63 30.69 6.52
CA GLY A 16 -2.59 30.81 7.62
C GLY A 16 -4.04 30.68 7.16
N LYS A 17 -4.36 31.21 5.97
CA LYS A 17 -5.69 31.09 5.34
C LYS A 17 -5.98 29.65 4.90
N LEU A 18 -4.98 28.89 4.46
CA LEU A 18 -5.12 27.48 4.09
C LEU A 18 -5.20 26.56 5.32
N TYR A 19 -4.42 26.86 6.36
CA TYR A 19 -4.33 26.01 7.55
C TYR A 19 -5.63 25.94 8.35
N ARG A 20 -6.31 27.06 8.59
CA ARG A 20 -7.56 27.11 9.40
C ARG A 20 -8.68 26.19 8.90
N PRO A 21 -9.08 26.21 7.61
CA PRO A 21 -10.12 25.32 7.12
C PRO A 21 -9.68 23.85 7.17
N ALA A 22 -8.40 23.55 6.94
CA ALA A 22 -7.88 22.19 7.06
C ALA A 22 -7.90 21.69 8.52
N ALA A 23 -7.41 22.51 9.47
CA ALA A 23 -7.39 22.20 10.89
C ALA A 23 -8.82 22.03 11.46
N SER A 24 -9.76 22.89 11.06
CA SER A 24 -11.16 22.78 11.45
C SER A 24 -11.80 21.46 10.99
N ARG A 25 -11.54 21.03 9.75
CA ARG A 25 -12.02 19.74 9.20
C ARG A 25 -11.43 18.54 9.93
N MET A 26 -10.17 18.61 10.34
CA MET A 26 -9.50 17.56 11.10
C MET A 26 -10.02 17.45 12.55
N GLN A 27 -10.51 18.54 13.13
CA GLN A 27 -11.07 18.57 14.49
C GLN A 27 -12.56 18.18 14.53
N SER A 28 -13.32 18.45 13.46
CA SER A 28 -14.77 18.22 13.41
C SER A 28 -15.19 16.82 12.96
N SER A 29 -14.27 16.04 12.40
CA SER A 29 -14.55 14.70 11.92
C SER A 29 -13.42 13.77 12.33
N PRO A 30 -13.69 12.60 12.94
CA PRO A 30 -12.78 11.47 12.78
C PRO A 30 -12.49 11.36 11.28
N ALA A 31 -11.24 11.06 10.89
CA ALA A 31 -10.92 10.73 9.50
C ALA A 31 -12.07 9.89 8.94
N PRO A 32 -12.68 10.26 7.79
CA PRO A 32 -13.89 9.63 7.31
C PRO A 32 -13.68 8.13 7.44
N SER A 33 -14.47 7.49 8.31
CA SER A 33 -14.46 6.04 8.47
C SER A 33 -14.62 5.54 7.05
N SER A 34 -13.56 4.96 6.50
CA SER A 34 -13.43 4.58 5.09
C SER A 34 -14.76 3.98 4.63
N SER A 35 -15.61 4.84 4.06
CA SER A 35 -16.88 4.42 3.50
C SER A 35 -16.44 3.60 2.31
N ALA A 36 -16.56 2.27 2.45
CA ALA A 36 -16.12 1.23 1.53
C ALA A 36 -15.45 1.83 0.29
N GLN A 37 -14.11 2.03 0.36
CA GLN A 37 -13.37 2.41 -0.83
C GLN A 37 -13.83 1.43 -1.92
N PRO A 38 -14.34 1.93 -3.06
CA PRO A 38 -14.80 1.05 -4.13
C PRO A 38 -13.66 0.07 -4.39
N SER A 39 -13.96 -1.23 -4.34
CA SER A 39 -12.92 -2.23 -4.57
C SER A 39 -12.33 -1.92 -5.93
N PRO A 40 -11.01 -1.71 -6.04
CA PRO A 40 -10.42 -1.26 -7.28
C PRO A 40 -10.76 -2.27 -8.37
N GLU A 41 -11.34 -1.78 -9.46
CA GLU A 41 -11.71 -2.57 -10.62
C GLU A 41 -10.51 -2.68 -11.55
N PHE A 42 -10.43 -3.82 -12.24
CA PHE A 42 -9.39 -4.07 -13.22
C PHE A 42 -9.63 -3.19 -14.47
N ASP A 43 -8.58 -2.53 -14.95
CA ASP A 43 -8.63 -1.73 -16.16
C ASP A 43 -8.61 -2.62 -17.42
N PRO A 44 -9.66 -2.62 -18.25
CA PRO A 44 -9.72 -3.46 -19.45
C PRO A 44 -8.64 -3.11 -20.48
N ASP A 45 -8.07 -1.90 -20.45
CA ASP A 45 -6.99 -1.50 -21.37
C ASP A 45 -5.67 -2.26 -21.09
N LEU A 46 -5.58 -2.94 -19.94
CA LEU A 46 -4.42 -3.75 -19.54
C LEU A 46 -4.53 -5.23 -19.96
N GLU A 47 -5.60 -5.64 -20.65
CA GLU A 47 -5.70 -6.99 -21.21
C GLU A 47 -4.80 -7.15 -22.45
N VAL A 48 -3.85 -8.08 -22.37
CA VAL A 48 -2.92 -8.40 -23.46
C VAL A 48 -3.00 -9.88 -23.78
N PRO A 49 -3.06 -10.27 -25.07
CA PRO A 49 -3.04 -11.68 -25.45
C PRO A 49 -1.75 -12.38 -24.99
N GLY A 50 -1.87 -13.63 -24.52
CA GLY A 50 -0.76 -14.41 -23.96
C GLY A 50 -0.45 -14.12 -22.49
N LEU A 51 -1.30 -13.36 -21.80
CA LEU A 51 -1.22 -13.16 -20.35
C LEU A 51 -1.68 -14.40 -19.56
N GLU A 52 -2.64 -15.14 -20.10
CA GLU A 52 -3.26 -16.30 -19.45
C GLU A 52 -2.26 -17.39 -19.08
N GLU A 53 -1.21 -17.55 -19.88
CA GLU A 53 -0.11 -18.51 -19.64
C GLU A 53 0.64 -18.23 -18.34
N PHE A 54 0.66 -16.97 -17.88
CA PHE A 54 1.40 -16.54 -16.69
C PHE A 54 0.51 -16.39 -15.45
N LEU A 55 -0.81 -16.60 -15.55
CA LEU A 55 -1.73 -16.45 -14.42
C LEU A 55 -1.45 -17.46 -13.31
N ALA A 56 -1.23 -18.73 -13.64
CA ALA A 56 -0.93 -19.76 -12.65
C ALA A 56 0.36 -19.43 -11.87
N SER A 57 1.41 -19.01 -12.57
CA SER A 57 2.68 -18.59 -11.95
C SER A 57 2.51 -17.33 -11.08
N ALA A 58 1.64 -16.40 -11.48
CA ALA A 58 1.33 -15.21 -10.72
C ALA A 58 0.60 -15.55 -9.40
N GLU A 59 -0.36 -16.48 -9.43
CA GLU A 59 -1.05 -16.96 -8.24
C GLU A 59 -0.09 -17.67 -7.26
N GLU A 60 0.82 -18.50 -7.78
CA GLU A 60 1.87 -19.16 -6.99
C GLU A 60 2.82 -18.16 -6.32
N CYS A 61 3.04 -16.99 -6.91
CA CYS A 61 3.84 -15.91 -6.30
C CYS A 61 3.04 -15.07 -5.31
N TYR A 62 1.74 -14.88 -5.55
CA TYR A 62 0.86 -14.06 -4.71
C TYR A 62 0.59 -14.70 -3.35
N ASP A 63 0.35 -16.02 -3.30
CA ASP A 63 0.09 -16.74 -2.05
C ASP A 63 1.20 -16.57 -0.99
N PRO A 64 2.49 -16.87 -1.28
CA PRO A 64 3.55 -16.70 -0.31
C PRO A 64 3.78 -15.23 0.06
N TYR A 65 3.51 -14.29 -0.86
CA TYR A 65 3.55 -12.86 -0.55
C TYR A 65 2.48 -12.48 0.48
N ALA A 66 1.23 -12.89 0.25
CA ALA A 66 0.11 -12.60 1.13
C ALA A 66 0.31 -13.19 2.53
N GLU A 67 0.86 -14.41 2.63
CA GLU A 67 1.18 -15.04 3.92
C GLU A 67 2.28 -14.30 4.67
N LYS A 68 3.37 -13.92 3.99
CA LYS A 68 4.47 -13.17 4.60
C LYS A 68 4.04 -11.79 5.06
N LEU A 69 3.28 -11.07 4.24
CA LEU A 69 2.75 -9.76 4.61
C LEU A 69 1.79 -9.87 5.79
N SER A 70 0.89 -10.86 5.80
CA SER A 70 0.01 -11.14 6.93
C SER A 70 0.79 -11.44 8.22
N THR A 71 1.90 -12.17 8.10
CA THR A 71 2.78 -12.46 9.23
C THR A 71 3.44 -11.20 9.76
N LEU A 72 3.97 -10.33 8.88
CA LEU A 72 4.53 -9.02 9.27
C LEU A 72 3.47 -8.14 9.96
N MET A 73 2.25 -8.12 9.43
CA MET A 73 1.15 -7.39 10.03
C MET A 73 0.82 -7.92 11.43
N GLY A 74 0.83 -9.23 11.63
CA GLY A 74 0.67 -9.86 12.94
C GLY A 74 1.81 -9.54 13.91
N CYS A 75 3.07 -9.56 13.45
CA CYS A 75 4.24 -9.22 14.27
C CYS A 75 4.20 -7.78 14.77
N TYR A 76 3.70 -6.86 13.96
CA TYR A 76 3.66 -5.43 14.26
C TYR A 76 2.29 -4.94 14.73
N GLY A 77 1.27 -5.81 14.81
CA GLY A 77 -0.06 -5.47 15.28
C GLY A 77 -0.79 -4.45 14.39
N THR A 78 -0.52 -4.44 13.09
CA THR A 78 -1.20 -3.58 12.11
C THR A 78 -2.40 -4.30 11.51
N GLU A 79 -3.52 -3.60 11.34
CA GLU A 79 -4.76 -4.21 10.83
C GLU A 79 -4.97 -3.98 9.33
N HIS A 80 -4.35 -2.92 8.80
CA HIS A 80 -4.53 -2.48 7.42
C HIS A 80 -3.22 -2.48 6.64
N GLU A 81 -3.33 -2.76 5.33
CA GLU A 81 -2.20 -2.81 4.41
C GLU A 81 -1.49 -1.45 4.29
N ASP A 82 -2.22 -0.33 4.33
CA ASP A 82 -1.63 1.01 4.25
C ASP A 82 -0.72 1.33 5.45
N GLU A 83 -1.06 0.79 6.64
CA GLU A 83 -0.28 0.99 7.86
C GLU A 83 1.09 0.31 7.78
N ILE A 84 1.13 -0.94 7.32
CA ILE A 84 2.37 -1.71 7.23
C ILE A 84 3.27 -1.17 6.11
N LEU A 85 2.71 -0.80 4.96
CA LEU A 85 3.48 -0.28 3.82
C LEU A 85 4.07 1.11 4.10
N THR A 86 3.31 1.97 4.79
CA THR A 86 3.77 3.34 5.11
C THR A 86 4.55 3.40 6.42
N GLY A 87 4.42 2.38 7.27
CA GLY A 87 4.85 2.39 8.67
C GLY A 87 4.02 3.32 9.57
N ASN A 88 2.94 3.93 9.05
CA ASN A 88 2.13 4.88 9.80
C ASN A 88 0.97 4.17 10.52
N ILE A 89 1.27 3.61 11.68
CA ILE A 89 0.30 2.90 12.52
C ILE A 89 -0.74 3.89 13.09
N ARG A 90 -2.04 3.63 12.86
CA ARG A 90 -3.14 4.46 13.39
C ARG A 90 -3.24 4.38 14.91
N ASN A 91 -3.01 3.20 15.49
CA ASN A 91 -2.94 2.99 16.93
C ASN A 91 -1.59 3.46 17.52
N ARG A 92 -1.27 4.73 17.32
CA ARG A 92 0.00 5.35 17.73
C ARG A 92 0.20 5.33 19.25
N LEU A 93 -0.89 5.25 20.01
CA LEU A 93 -0.89 5.26 21.48
C LEU A 93 -0.15 4.05 22.09
N LEU A 94 -0.14 2.89 21.41
CA LEU A 94 0.62 1.72 21.85
C LEU A 94 2.14 1.99 21.90
N TYR A 95 2.64 2.81 20.97
CA TYR A 95 4.07 3.07 20.81
C TYR A 95 4.51 4.38 21.47
N LEU A 96 3.64 5.39 21.51
CA LEU A 96 3.95 6.70 22.11
C LEU A 96 4.09 6.66 23.63
N LYS A 97 3.42 5.73 24.33
CA LYS A 97 3.56 5.54 25.78
C LYS A 97 5.01 5.26 26.21
N LYS A 98 5.86 4.80 25.28
CA LYS A 98 7.27 4.45 25.51
C LYS A 98 8.27 5.53 25.05
N GLY A 99 7.80 6.65 24.48
CA GLY A 99 8.60 7.79 23.99
C GLY A 99 8.68 7.90 22.46
N ASN A 100 8.72 9.13 21.92
CA ASN A 100 8.71 9.42 20.47
C ASN A 100 9.87 8.77 19.70
N MET A 101 11.06 8.68 20.29
CA MET A 101 12.24 8.10 19.62
C MET A 101 12.04 6.62 19.26
N ARG A 102 11.33 5.87 20.12
CA ARG A 102 11.01 4.46 19.88
C ARG A 102 9.97 4.25 18.78
N TYR A 103 9.13 5.25 18.51
CA TYR A 103 8.17 5.17 17.40
C TYR A 103 8.86 5.28 16.04
N PHE A 104 9.85 6.17 15.91
CA PHE A 104 10.60 6.31 14.66
C PHE A 104 11.44 5.07 14.37
N GLU A 105 12.18 4.56 15.36
CA GLU A 105 12.92 3.28 15.24
C GLU A 105 12.00 2.10 14.87
N MET A 106 10.80 2.06 15.43
CA MET A 106 9.80 1.04 15.10
C MET A 106 9.33 1.18 13.65
N LYS A 107 9.00 2.40 13.22
CA LYS A 107 8.60 2.71 11.85
C LYS A 107 9.68 2.27 10.86
N ASP A 108 10.94 2.58 11.16
CA ASP A 108 12.07 2.21 10.31
C ASP A 108 12.21 0.69 10.21
N ARG A 109 12.08 -0.05 11.33
CA ARG A 109 12.07 -1.52 11.31
C ARG A 109 10.95 -2.11 10.46
N ILE A 110 9.75 -1.52 10.51
CA ILE A 110 8.62 -1.93 9.68
C ILE A 110 8.96 -1.74 8.21
N ILE A 111 9.44 -0.55 7.85
CA ILE A 111 9.82 -0.21 6.47
C ILE A 111 10.93 -1.15 5.98
N ASP A 112 11.97 -1.37 6.78
CA ASP A 112 13.07 -2.28 6.44
C ASP A 112 12.58 -3.72 6.23
N SER A 113 11.62 -4.17 7.04
CA SER A 113 11.04 -5.52 6.91
C SER A 113 10.24 -5.67 5.61
N VAL A 114 9.42 -4.66 5.28
CA VAL A 114 8.63 -4.62 4.04
C VAL A 114 9.54 -4.49 2.82
N GLU A 115 10.56 -3.64 2.89
CA GLU A 115 11.60 -3.49 1.86
C GLU A 115 12.33 -4.82 1.61
N GLY A 116 12.63 -5.57 2.67
CA GLY A 116 13.20 -6.91 2.59
C GLY A 116 12.28 -7.89 1.84
N LEU A 117 10.99 -7.90 2.18
CA LEU A 117 9.97 -8.70 1.48
C LEU A 117 9.87 -8.31 0.00
N HIS A 118 9.82 -7.01 -0.31
CA HIS A 118 9.75 -6.53 -1.69
C HIS A 118 11.00 -6.91 -2.49
N LYS A 119 12.19 -6.91 -1.88
CA LYS A 119 13.42 -7.38 -2.54
C LYS A 119 13.35 -8.86 -2.89
N GLU A 120 12.81 -9.69 -2.01
CA GLU A 120 12.63 -11.12 -2.27
C GLU A 120 11.64 -11.38 -3.42
N VAL A 121 10.50 -10.70 -3.39
CA VAL A 121 9.47 -10.80 -4.45
C VAL A 121 10.00 -10.31 -5.79
N ARG A 122 10.74 -9.20 -5.80
CA ARG A 122 11.47 -8.75 -7.01
C ARG A 122 12.44 -9.81 -7.49
N GLY A 123 13.11 -10.51 -6.58
CA GLY A 123 13.97 -11.66 -6.89
C GLY A 123 13.25 -12.73 -7.70
N TRP A 124 12.05 -13.14 -7.26
CA TRP A 124 11.22 -14.11 -7.98
C TRP A 124 10.88 -13.66 -9.40
N PHE A 125 10.58 -12.36 -9.56
CA PHE A 125 10.31 -11.77 -10.86
C PHE A 125 11.55 -11.71 -11.76
N THR A 126 12.70 -11.29 -11.23
CA THR A 126 13.96 -11.15 -11.99
C THR A 126 14.59 -12.46 -12.46
N SER A 127 14.18 -13.60 -11.88
CA SER A 127 14.59 -14.93 -12.33
C SER A 127 14.18 -15.24 -13.78
N CYS A 128 13.31 -14.40 -14.36
CA CYS A 128 12.61 -14.67 -15.60
C CYS A 128 13.13 -13.81 -16.78
N PRO A 129 12.91 -14.24 -18.04
CA PRO A 129 13.37 -13.49 -19.21
C PRO A 129 12.70 -12.10 -19.31
N LYS A 130 13.50 -11.07 -19.60
CA LYS A 130 13.01 -9.68 -19.76
C LYS A 130 11.94 -9.51 -20.85
N ALA A 131 11.99 -10.34 -21.90
CA ALA A 131 11.00 -10.29 -22.99
C ALA A 131 9.56 -10.61 -22.53
N GLU A 132 9.42 -11.33 -21.41
CA GLU A 132 8.13 -11.74 -20.84
C GLU A 132 7.77 -10.93 -19.59
N ALA A 133 8.67 -10.09 -19.09
CA ALA A 133 8.50 -9.32 -17.86
C ALA A 133 7.19 -8.53 -17.86
N ALA A 134 6.92 -7.80 -18.94
CA ALA A 134 5.69 -7.03 -19.07
C ALA A 134 4.42 -7.88 -19.00
N ARG A 135 4.36 -9.03 -19.69
CA ARG A 135 3.17 -9.92 -19.66
C ARG A 135 2.96 -10.51 -18.28
N ARG A 136 4.04 -10.87 -17.58
CA ARG A 136 3.99 -11.36 -16.19
C ARG A 136 3.55 -10.30 -15.20
N ALA A 137 4.06 -9.08 -15.34
CA ALA A 137 3.66 -7.95 -14.49
C ALA A 137 2.15 -7.67 -14.64
N LEU A 138 1.64 -7.70 -15.86
CA LEU A 138 0.21 -7.60 -16.13
C LEU A 138 -0.57 -8.79 -15.57
N ALA A 139 -0.03 -10.01 -15.62
CA ALA A 139 -0.65 -11.17 -14.99
C ALA A 139 -0.78 -11.00 -13.47
N TRP A 140 0.25 -10.44 -12.80
CA TRP A 140 0.21 -10.12 -11.37
C TRP A 140 -0.87 -9.06 -11.07
N TYR A 141 -0.99 -8.06 -11.93
CA TYR A 141 -2.05 -7.05 -11.83
C TYR A 141 -3.45 -7.66 -12.02
N ARG A 142 -3.63 -8.57 -12.99
CA ARG A 142 -4.90 -9.27 -13.19
C ARG A 142 -5.28 -10.15 -12.00
N VAL A 143 -4.36 -10.95 -11.48
CA VAL A 143 -4.62 -11.83 -10.32
C VAL A 143 -5.08 -11.06 -9.08
N THR A 144 -4.60 -9.83 -8.92
CA THR A 144 -4.91 -9.01 -7.73
C THR A 144 -6.17 -8.17 -7.89
N TYR A 145 -6.37 -7.55 -9.05
CA TYR A 145 -7.47 -6.60 -9.28
C TYR A 145 -8.73 -7.23 -9.88
N HIS A 146 -8.60 -8.34 -10.62
CA HIS A 146 -9.73 -8.98 -11.28
C HIS A 146 -10.62 -9.75 -10.30
N ALA A 147 -11.94 -9.66 -10.48
CA ALA A 147 -12.92 -10.27 -9.57
C ALA A 147 -12.82 -11.80 -9.54
N ASP A 148 -12.55 -12.43 -10.69
CA ASP A 148 -12.51 -13.90 -10.82
C ASP A 148 -11.43 -14.57 -9.98
N HIS A 149 -10.32 -13.87 -9.72
CA HIS A 149 -9.20 -14.39 -8.93
C HIS A 149 -9.32 -14.04 -7.43
N ARG A 150 -10.37 -13.33 -7.01
CA ARG A 150 -10.60 -13.02 -5.59
C ARG A 150 -11.04 -14.28 -4.84
N ARG A 151 -10.19 -14.76 -3.94
CA ARG A 151 -10.52 -15.88 -3.06
C ARG A 151 -11.57 -15.46 -2.02
N PRO A 152 -12.71 -16.16 -1.91
CA PRO A 152 -13.73 -15.85 -0.92
C PRO A 152 -13.16 -16.06 0.50
N GLY A 153 -13.35 -15.06 1.37
CA GLY A 153 -12.98 -15.13 2.80
C GLY A 153 -11.55 -14.73 3.16
N LYS A 154 -10.67 -14.43 2.18
CA LYS A 154 -9.33 -13.84 2.44
C LYS A 154 -9.35 -12.35 2.14
N LYS A 155 -8.64 -11.55 2.96
CA LYS A 155 -8.42 -10.14 2.65
C LYS A 155 -7.45 -10.04 1.46
N PRO A 156 -7.80 -9.35 0.36
CA PRO A 156 -6.88 -9.11 -0.74
C PRO A 156 -5.81 -8.08 -0.35
N PHE A 157 -4.59 -8.28 -0.85
CA PHE A 157 -3.50 -7.31 -0.75
C PHE A 157 -3.26 -6.67 -2.10
N TRP A 158 -3.42 -5.35 -2.16
CA TRP A 158 -3.40 -4.59 -3.40
C TRP A 158 -1.99 -4.16 -3.82
N SER A 159 -1.02 -4.21 -2.91
CA SER A 159 0.35 -3.75 -3.12
C SER A 159 1.22 -4.68 -3.95
N PHE A 160 0.83 -5.94 -4.12
CA PHE A 160 1.63 -6.96 -4.80
C PHE A 160 2.11 -6.54 -6.21
N PRO A 161 1.25 -6.04 -7.13
CA PRO A 161 1.70 -5.69 -8.49
C PRO A 161 2.57 -4.44 -8.50
N TRP A 162 2.35 -3.53 -7.54
CA TRP A 162 3.13 -2.31 -7.39
C TRP A 162 4.57 -2.56 -6.92
N ILE A 163 4.94 -3.80 -6.57
CA ILE A 163 6.34 -4.17 -6.34
C ILE A 163 7.14 -4.09 -7.65
N VAL A 164 6.49 -4.31 -8.79
CA VAL A 164 7.07 -4.28 -10.14
C VAL A 164 6.49 -3.10 -10.95
N CYS A 165 6.39 -1.93 -10.30
CA CYS A 165 5.87 -0.71 -10.93
C CYS A 165 6.55 -0.40 -12.27
N ASP A 166 7.87 -0.58 -12.36
CA ASP A 166 8.64 -0.18 -13.53
C ASP A 166 8.16 -0.91 -14.79
N GLU A 167 7.93 -2.21 -14.70
CA GLU A 167 7.48 -3.03 -15.85
C GLU A 167 6.02 -2.76 -16.23
N LEU A 168 5.15 -2.51 -15.23
CA LEU A 168 3.76 -2.10 -15.46
C LEU A 168 3.70 -0.74 -16.17
N LEU A 169 4.48 0.23 -15.69
CA LEU A 169 4.50 1.59 -16.23
C LEU A 169 5.09 1.66 -17.64
N LEU A 170 6.08 0.80 -17.97
CA LEU A 170 6.62 0.71 -19.32
C LEU A 170 5.53 0.35 -20.34
N LYS A 171 4.59 -0.53 -19.98
CA LYS A 171 3.44 -0.85 -20.85
C LYS A 171 2.41 0.27 -20.90
N ILE A 172 2.04 0.85 -19.75
CA ILE A 172 1.03 1.92 -19.70
C ILE A 172 1.46 3.17 -20.46
N LYS A 173 2.76 3.52 -20.43
CA LYS A 173 3.28 4.69 -21.14
C LYS A 173 3.55 4.45 -22.62
N GLY A 174 3.33 3.25 -23.15
CA GLY A 174 3.54 2.94 -24.57
C GLY A 174 4.98 3.10 -25.05
N VAL A 175 5.97 3.10 -24.15
CA VAL A 175 7.39 3.17 -24.54
C VAL A 175 7.84 1.76 -24.90
N GLN A 176 7.66 1.40 -26.16
CA GLN A 176 8.32 0.24 -26.79
C GLN A 176 9.77 0.56 -27.13
#